data_AF-A0A2S8EQB8-F1
#
_entry.id   AF-A0A2S8EQB8-F1
#
_cell.length_a   1.000
_cell.length_b   1.000
_cell.length_c   1.000
_cell.angle_alpha   90.00
_cell.angle_beta   90.00
_cell.angle_gamma   90.00
#
_symmetry.space_group_name_H-M   'P 1'
#
loop_
_entity.id
_entity.type
_entity.pdbx_description
1 polymer ?
#
loop_
_entity_poly.entity_id
_entity_poly.type
_entity_poly.pdbx_seq_one_letter_code
_entity_poly.pdbx_strand_id
1 'polypeptide(L)'
;MMRLPAPMRSDLDRLRFVFIVTYGRSGSTLLQSLLNSAPGVMLRGENGNALFHVFRAWKVLEDTAFRGRTSFQSDPDRPWFGAADVAPAKFRDAALRAFVSDVLAPPASARVSGFKEIRYGKDSMNDTEFSGYMEFLLEQFPMARIVFRKL
;
A
#
# COMPACT_ATOMS: atom_id res chain seq x y z
N MET A 1 22.87 19.03 8.91
CA MET A 1 22.98 18.30 7.63
C MET A 1 22.30 16.94 7.80
N MET A 2 21.00 16.88 7.52
CA MET A 2 20.18 15.69 7.73
C MET A 2 20.43 14.74 6.57
N ARG A 3 21.02 13.58 6.88
CA ARG A 3 21.32 12.54 5.89
C ARG A 3 19.97 11.96 5.43
N LEU A 4 19.55 12.26 4.20
CA LEU A 4 18.43 11.56 3.57
C LEU A 4 18.81 10.07 3.47
N PRO A 5 18.02 9.13 4.02
CA PRO A 5 18.35 7.73 3.91
C PRO A 5 18.26 7.24 2.45
N ALA A 6 19.28 6.48 2.04
CA ALA A 6 19.36 5.74 0.79
C ALA A 6 18.24 4.67 0.66
N PRO A 7 17.96 4.13 -0.54
CA PRO A 7 16.61 4.01 -1.09
C PRO A 7 15.79 2.82 -0.57
N MET A 8 14.47 3.00 -0.62
CA MET A 8 13.33 2.06 -0.63
C MET A 8 13.59 0.54 -0.58
N ARG A 9 14.58 0.08 -1.35
CA ARG A 9 15.00 -1.32 -1.45
C ARG A 9 15.43 -1.89 -0.09
N SER A 10 16.15 -1.15 0.75
CA SER A 10 16.75 -1.76 1.95
C SER A 10 15.76 -2.33 2.99
N ASP A 11 14.62 -1.67 3.24
CA ASP A 11 13.61 -2.17 4.20
C ASP A 11 12.55 -3.08 3.57
N LEU A 12 12.11 -2.76 2.34
CA LEU A 12 11.19 -3.64 1.60
C LEU A 12 11.85 -4.98 1.26
N ASP A 13 13.14 -4.98 0.91
CA ASP A 13 13.87 -6.21 0.58
C ASP A 13 14.25 -7.02 1.83
N ARG A 14 14.34 -6.36 3.00
CA ARG A 14 14.66 -7.00 4.28
C ARG A 14 13.46 -7.68 4.92
N LEU A 15 12.26 -7.12 4.74
CA LEU A 15 11.03 -7.57 5.38
C LEU A 15 10.25 -8.52 4.48
N ARG A 16 9.61 -9.52 5.11
CA ARG A 16 8.48 -10.23 4.49
C ARG A 16 7.18 -9.59 4.95
N PHE A 17 6.18 -9.59 4.08
CA PHE A 17 4.90 -8.95 4.38
C PHE A 17 3.77 -9.95 4.59
N VAL A 18 2.92 -9.70 5.57
CA VAL A 18 1.67 -10.46 5.79
C VAL A 18 0.52 -9.49 5.92
N PHE A 19 -0.46 -9.62 5.03
CA PHE A 19 -1.69 -8.84 5.08
C PHE A 19 -2.85 -9.76 5.45
N ILE A 20 -3.55 -9.43 6.54
CA ILE A 20 -4.76 -10.15 6.94
C ILE A 20 -5.95 -9.41 6.33
N VAL A 21 -6.59 -10.05 5.36
CA VAL A 21 -7.73 -9.52 4.60
C VAL A 21 -8.98 -10.27 5.04
N THR A 22 -9.87 -9.56 5.73
CA THR A 22 -11.03 -10.20 6.41
C THR A 22 -12.17 -9.21 6.61
N TYR A 23 -13.15 -9.55 7.44
CA TYR A 23 -14.26 -8.71 7.87
C TYR A 23 -14.34 -8.65 9.41
N GLY A 24 -15.19 -7.77 9.95
CA GLY A 24 -15.36 -7.61 11.39
C GLY A 24 -15.90 -8.87 12.08
N ARG A 25 -15.48 -9.11 13.33
CA ARG A 25 -15.93 -10.25 14.16
C ARG A 25 -15.60 -11.64 13.59
N SER A 26 -14.52 -11.73 12.82
CA SER A 26 -14.04 -12.95 12.16
C SER A 26 -13.00 -13.76 12.96
N GLY A 27 -12.64 -13.32 14.18
CA GLY A 27 -11.50 -13.87 14.92
C GLY A 27 -10.14 -13.41 14.39
N SER A 28 -10.11 -12.47 13.44
CA SER A 28 -8.88 -11.95 12.84
C SER A 28 -7.95 -11.25 13.84
N THR A 29 -8.49 -10.66 14.91
CA THR A 29 -7.68 -10.14 16.02
C THR A 29 -6.95 -11.25 16.78
N LEU A 30 -7.59 -12.42 16.99
CA LEU A 30 -6.93 -13.57 17.60
C LEU A 30 -5.81 -14.10 16.71
N LEU A 31 -6.06 -14.24 15.41
CA LEU A 31 -5.03 -14.63 14.43
C LEU A 31 -3.86 -13.65 14.43
N GLN A 32 -4.13 -12.34 14.42
CA GLN A 32 -3.09 -11.31 14.50
C GLN A 32 -2.25 -11.47 15.77
N SER A 33 -2.89 -11.63 16.93
CA SER A 33 -2.19 -11.83 18.21
C SER A 33 -1.34 -13.10 18.21
N LEU A 34 -1.84 -14.19 17.63
CA LEU A 34 -1.10 -15.44 17.48
C LEU A 34 0.14 -15.28 16.59
N LEU A 35 0.00 -14.58 15.45
CA LEU A 35 1.15 -14.33 14.57
C LEU A 35 2.19 -13.41 15.25
N ASN A 36 1.74 -12.40 15.99
CA ASN A 36 2.63 -11.49 16.72
C ASN A 36 3.35 -12.14 17.91
N SER A 37 2.92 -13.31 18.39
CA SER A 37 3.66 -14.04 19.43
C SER A 37 4.94 -14.71 18.90
N ALA A 38 5.06 -14.86 17.58
CA ALA A 38 6.25 -15.40 16.96
C ALA A 38 7.42 -14.39 16.96
N PRO A 39 8.65 -14.80 17.30
CA PRO A 39 9.81 -13.93 17.30
C PRO A 39 10.03 -13.23 15.95
N GLY A 40 10.22 -11.91 15.97
CA GLY A 40 10.50 -11.12 14.77
C GLY A 40 9.28 -10.85 13.88
N VAL A 41 8.05 -11.10 14.36
CA VAL A 41 6.81 -10.72 13.64
C VAL A 41 6.20 -9.47 14.28
N MET A 42 5.84 -8.48 13.46
CA MET A 42 5.14 -7.27 13.89
C MET A 42 4.03 -6.93 12.89
N LEU A 43 2.81 -7.40 13.15
CA LEU A 43 1.61 -7.05 12.39
C LEU A 43 0.81 -5.98 13.13
N ARG A 44 0.56 -4.86 12.46
CA ARG A 44 -0.28 -3.77 12.95
C ARG A 44 -1.77 -4.09 12.78
N GLY A 45 -2.59 -3.41 13.57
CA GLY A 45 -4.05 -3.47 13.44
C GLY A 45 -4.54 -2.72 12.20
N GLU A 46 -5.85 -2.44 12.22
CA GLU A 46 -6.51 -1.67 11.16
C GLU A 46 -5.92 -0.26 11.05
N ASN A 47 -5.75 0.21 9.81
CA ASN A 47 -5.27 1.56 9.50
C ASN A 47 -6.32 2.39 8.74
N GLY A 48 -7.57 1.92 8.71
CA GLY A 48 -8.66 2.62 8.04
C GLY A 48 -8.48 2.71 6.54
N ASN A 49 -7.99 1.63 5.90
CA ASN A 49 -7.71 1.58 4.46
C ASN A 49 -6.68 2.60 3.96
N ALA A 50 -5.78 3.10 4.79
CA ALA A 50 -4.78 4.10 4.37
C ALA A 50 -3.98 3.66 3.14
N LEU A 51 -3.53 2.40 3.08
CA LEU A 51 -2.79 1.88 1.93
C LEU A 51 -3.66 1.72 0.67
N PHE A 52 -4.94 1.40 0.84
CA PHE A 52 -5.90 1.37 -0.27
C PHE A 52 -6.11 2.77 -0.87
N HIS A 53 -6.15 3.82 -0.04
CA HIS A 53 -6.23 5.19 -0.54
C HIS A 53 -4.96 5.62 -1.28
N VAL A 54 -3.78 5.14 -0.87
CA VAL A 54 -2.53 5.32 -1.64
C VAL A 54 -2.62 4.65 -3.01
N PHE A 55 -3.14 3.42 -3.07
CA PHE A 55 -3.39 2.72 -4.33
C PHE A 55 -4.33 3.51 -5.25
N ARG A 56 -5.46 3.99 -4.74
CA ARG A 56 -6.41 4.81 -5.51
C ARG A 56 -5.79 6.10 -6.03
N ALA A 57 -5.05 6.80 -5.17
CA ALA A 57 -4.34 8.02 -5.57
C ALA A 57 -3.34 7.73 -6.70
N TRP A 58 -2.57 6.66 -6.59
CA TRP A 58 -1.65 6.24 -7.64
C TRP A 58 -2.37 5.95 -8.97
N LYS A 59 -3.46 5.18 -8.96
CA LYS A 59 -4.25 4.89 -10.18
C LYS A 59 -4.78 6.17 -10.87
N VAL A 60 -5.30 7.12 -10.09
CA VAL A 60 -5.77 8.40 -10.63
C VAL A 60 -4.61 9.21 -11.24
N LEU A 61 -3.42 9.16 -10.64
CA LEU A 61 -2.24 9.81 -11.20
C LEU A 61 -1.75 9.14 -12.49
N GLU A 62 -1.88 7.82 -12.63
CA GLU A 62 -1.61 7.14 -13.90
C GLU A 62 -2.50 7.65 -15.03
N ASP A 63 -3.81 7.75 -14.78
CA ASP A 63 -4.77 8.29 -15.75
C ASP A 63 -4.48 9.76 -16.08
N THR A 64 -4.12 10.56 -15.06
CA THR A 64 -3.73 11.96 -15.22
C THR A 64 -2.51 12.09 -16.12
N ALA A 65 -1.47 11.31 -15.84
CA ALA A 65 -0.24 11.32 -16.63
C ALA A 65 -0.47 10.81 -18.06
N PHE A 66 -1.33 9.81 -18.24
CA PHE A 66 -1.72 9.32 -19.56
C PHE A 66 -2.45 10.40 -20.38
N ARG A 67 -3.40 11.13 -19.78
CA ARG A 67 -4.08 12.25 -20.44
C ARG A 67 -3.10 13.33 -20.86
N GLY A 68 -2.21 13.75 -19.97
CA GLY A 68 -1.20 14.77 -20.25
C GLY A 68 -0.28 14.42 -21.43
N ARG A 69 0.05 13.13 -21.60
CA ARG A 69 0.94 12.65 -22.67
C ARG A 69 0.26 12.44 -24.01
N THR A 70 -1.06 12.25 -24.04
CA THR A 70 -1.79 11.86 -25.26
C THR A 70 -2.58 12.99 -25.91
N SER A 71 -2.69 14.17 -25.29
CA SER A 71 -3.71 15.15 -25.71
C SER A 71 -3.26 16.60 -25.99
N PHE A 72 -2.02 16.86 -26.43
CA PHE A 72 -1.53 18.23 -26.74
C PHE A 72 -1.79 19.24 -25.59
N GLN A 73 -1.42 18.86 -24.37
CA GLN A 73 -1.74 19.61 -23.14
C GLN A 73 -0.53 20.43 -22.64
N SER A 74 0.37 20.83 -23.54
CA SER A 74 1.61 21.54 -23.18
C SER A 74 1.43 23.03 -22.93
N ASP A 75 0.30 23.62 -23.32
CA ASP A 75 0.07 25.06 -23.14
C ASP A 75 -0.58 25.35 -21.77
N PRO A 76 -0.19 26.44 -21.07
CA PRO A 76 -0.70 26.76 -19.73
C PRO A 76 -2.21 26.98 -19.60
N ASP A 77 -2.89 27.27 -20.70
CA ASP A 77 -4.34 27.47 -20.76
C ASP A 77 -5.12 26.16 -20.97
N ARG A 78 -4.41 25.01 -21.07
CA ARG A 78 -5.02 23.69 -21.22
C ARG A 78 -5.37 23.07 -19.87
N PRO A 79 -6.50 22.34 -19.77
CA PRO A 79 -6.98 21.79 -18.50
C PRO A 79 -6.04 20.74 -17.87
N TRP A 80 -5.16 20.13 -18.66
CA TRP A 80 -4.18 19.14 -18.18
C TRP A 80 -2.73 19.63 -18.32
N PHE A 81 -2.51 20.95 -18.32
CA PHE A 81 -1.17 21.52 -18.31
C PHE A 81 -0.34 20.95 -17.14
N GLY A 82 0.89 20.51 -17.42
CA GLY A 82 1.79 19.86 -16.45
C GLY A 82 1.44 18.40 -16.10
N ALA A 83 0.32 17.86 -16.60
CA ALA A 83 -0.06 16.48 -16.30
C ALA A 83 0.94 15.45 -16.87
N ALA A 84 1.62 15.77 -17.98
CA ALA A 84 2.65 14.90 -18.56
C ALA A 84 3.86 14.70 -17.63
N ASP A 85 4.16 15.69 -16.78
CA ASP A 85 5.27 15.70 -15.83
C ASP A 85 4.96 14.95 -14.52
N VAL A 86 3.68 14.63 -14.29
CA VAL A 86 3.28 13.78 -13.18
C VAL A 86 4.01 12.45 -13.29
N ALA A 87 4.62 12.03 -12.18
CA ALA A 87 5.39 10.80 -12.08
C ALA A 87 4.71 9.81 -11.11
N PRO A 88 3.70 9.05 -11.57
CA PRO A 88 2.89 8.19 -10.71
C PRO A 88 3.71 7.16 -9.93
N ALA A 89 4.70 6.53 -10.58
CA ALA A 89 5.58 5.56 -9.94
C ALA A 89 6.43 6.19 -8.82
N LYS A 90 6.96 7.42 -9.01
CA LYS A 90 7.72 8.12 -7.97
C LYS A 90 6.84 8.45 -6.76
N PHE A 91 5.60 8.87 -7.01
CA PHE A 91 4.62 9.12 -5.95
C PHE A 91 4.32 7.83 -5.16
N ARG A 92 3.96 6.75 -5.87
CA ARG A 92 3.68 5.44 -5.28
C ARG A 92 4.84 4.99 -4.39
N ASP A 93 6.05 5.01 -4.91
CA ASP A 93 7.26 4.58 -4.20
C ASP A 93 7.52 5.41 -2.93
N ALA A 94 7.28 6.72 -2.98
CA ALA A 94 7.41 7.60 -1.82
C ALA A 94 6.31 7.34 -0.77
N ALA A 95 5.07 7.16 -1.21
CA ALA A 95 3.95 6.87 -0.34
C ALA A 95 4.07 5.49 0.34
N LEU A 96 4.53 4.48 -0.40
CA LEU A 96 4.82 3.15 0.15
C LEU A 96 5.93 3.19 1.20
N ARG A 97 7.00 3.97 0.96
CA ARG A 97 8.05 4.17 1.97
C ARG A 97 7.49 4.75 3.26
N ALA A 98 6.75 5.87 3.17
CA ALA A 98 6.14 6.51 4.32
C ALA A 98 5.15 5.57 5.04
N PHE A 99 4.36 4.81 4.28
CA PHE A 99 3.46 3.82 4.86
C PHE A 99 4.22 2.76 5.67
N VAL A 100 5.31 2.22 5.14
CA VAL A 100 6.09 1.22 5.86
C VAL A 100 6.84 1.81 7.05
N SER A 101 7.49 2.98 6.90
CA SER A 101 8.28 3.57 7.97
C SER A 101 7.44 4.17 9.09
N ASP A 102 6.30 4.79 8.75
CA ASP A 102 5.58 5.67 9.67
C ASP A 102 4.24 5.08 10.11
N VAL A 103 3.61 4.23 9.29
CA VAL A 103 2.34 3.55 9.63
C VAL A 103 2.59 2.16 10.17
N LEU A 104 3.38 1.34 9.47
CA LEU A 104 3.75 0.02 9.97
C LEU A 104 4.82 0.12 11.06
N ALA A 105 5.78 1.03 10.89
CA ALA A 105 6.87 1.31 11.82
C ALA A 105 7.44 0.04 12.47
N PRO A 106 7.96 -0.92 11.67
CA PRO A 106 8.50 -2.16 12.20
C PRO A 106 9.79 -1.88 12.97
N PRO A 107 10.00 -2.51 14.14
CA PRO A 107 11.28 -2.40 14.85
C PRO A 107 12.40 -3.07 14.04
N ALA A 108 13.65 -2.69 14.32
CA ALA A 108 14.82 -3.26 13.63
C ALA A 108 14.92 -4.80 13.74
N SER A 109 14.39 -5.39 14.83
CA SER A 109 14.35 -6.83 15.05
C SER A 109 13.28 -7.57 14.24
N ALA A 110 12.32 -6.86 13.64
CA ALA A 110 11.26 -7.48 12.85
C ALA A 110 11.80 -8.04 11.54
N ARG A 111 11.42 -9.27 11.19
CA ARG A 111 11.66 -9.93 9.90
C ARG A 111 10.37 -10.08 9.09
N VAL A 112 9.22 -9.96 9.74
CA VAL A 112 7.90 -9.97 9.13
C VAL A 112 7.14 -8.75 9.62
N SER A 113 6.55 -8.01 8.69
CA SER A 113 5.69 -6.86 8.97
C SER A 113 4.38 -6.97 8.22
N GLY A 114 3.44 -6.07 8.49
CA GLY A 114 2.20 -5.97 7.77
C GLY A 114 1.06 -5.52 8.66
N PHE A 115 -0.17 -5.78 8.25
CA PHE A 115 -1.34 -5.31 8.98
C PHE A 115 -2.57 -6.17 8.74
N LYS A 116 -3.55 -5.98 9.62
CA LYS A 116 -4.90 -6.52 9.48
C LYS A 116 -5.85 -5.41 9.05
N GLU A 117 -6.75 -5.70 8.12
CA GLU A 117 -7.82 -4.77 7.73
C GLU A 117 -9.14 -5.53 7.54
N ILE A 118 -10.26 -4.85 7.73
CA ILE A 118 -11.62 -5.42 7.65
C ILE A 118 -12.52 -4.71 6.64
N ARG A 119 -12.11 -3.54 6.14
CA ARG A 119 -12.90 -2.64 5.29
C ARG A 119 -12.75 -2.99 3.80
N TYR A 120 -13.13 -4.22 3.44
CA TYR A 120 -13.12 -4.71 2.04
C TYR A 120 -14.51 -4.84 1.43
N GLY A 121 -15.55 -4.41 2.16
CA GLY A 121 -16.94 -4.46 1.70
C GLY A 121 -17.26 -3.36 0.68
N LYS A 122 -18.45 -3.46 0.07
CA LYS A 122 -18.96 -2.57 -0.98
C LYS A 122 -18.98 -1.09 -0.59
N ASP A 123 -19.12 -0.79 0.71
CA ASP A 123 -19.10 0.59 1.21
C ASP A 123 -17.69 1.22 1.16
N SER A 124 -16.65 0.39 1.00
CA SER A 124 -15.24 0.81 1.00
C SER A 124 -14.59 0.67 -0.37
N MET A 125 -14.85 -0.43 -1.07
CA MET A 125 -14.31 -0.70 -2.40
C MET A 125 -15.22 -1.60 -3.21
N ASN A 126 -15.32 -1.36 -4.51
CA ASN A 126 -16.02 -2.26 -5.43
C ASN A 126 -15.13 -3.45 -5.84
N ASP A 127 -15.69 -4.45 -6.54
CA ASP A 127 -14.98 -5.69 -6.90
C ASP A 127 -13.75 -5.44 -7.80
N THR A 128 -13.78 -4.42 -8.65
CA THR A 128 -12.65 -4.03 -9.52
C THR A 128 -11.54 -3.40 -8.69
N GLU A 129 -11.89 -2.48 -7.79
CA GLU A 129 -10.94 -1.87 -6.85
C GLU A 129 -10.33 -2.90 -5.90
N PHE A 130 -11.13 -3.85 -5.43
CA PHE A 130 -10.65 -4.94 -4.58
C PHE A 130 -9.61 -5.80 -5.31
N SER A 131 -9.94 -6.25 -6.53
CA SER A 131 -9.04 -7.11 -7.32
C SER A 131 -7.73 -6.38 -7.65
N GLY A 132 -7.83 -5.14 -8.14
CA GLY A 132 -6.64 -4.33 -8.45
C GLY A 132 -5.81 -3.99 -7.20
N TYR A 133 -6.45 -3.82 -6.04
CA TYR A 133 -5.73 -3.61 -4.79
C TYR A 133 -5.01 -4.87 -4.30
N MET A 134 -5.59 -6.05 -4.47
CA MET A 134 -4.91 -7.31 -4.14
C MET A 134 -3.69 -7.54 -5.03
N GLU A 135 -3.81 -7.27 -6.34
CA GLU A 135 -2.69 -7.31 -7.28
C GLU A 135 -1.60 -6.32 -6.87
N PHE A 136 -1.98 -5.07 -6.56
CA PHE A 136 -1.06 -4.06 -6.05
C PHE A 136 -0.29 -4.52 -4.80
N LEU A 137 -0.96 -5.16 -3.83
CA LEU A 137 -0.27 -5.68 -2.65
C LEU A 137 0.75 -6.76 -3.00
N LEU A 138 0.42 -7.66 -3.93
CA LEU A 138 1.33 -8.75 -4.34
C LEU A 138 2.51 -8.25 -5.17
N GLU A 139 2.29 -7.23 -6.00
CA GLU A 139 3.34 -6.63 -6.84
C GLU A 139 4.30 -5.75 -6.04
N GLN A 140 3.78 -4.91 -5.15
CA GLN A 140 4.59 -3.89 -4.46
C GLN A 140 5.26 -4.42 -3.19
N PHE A 141 4.80 -5.55 -2.65
CA PHE A 141 5.40 -6.19 -1.49
C PHE A 141 5.85 -7.61 -1.84
N PRO A 142 7.07 -7.79 -2.37
CA PRO A 142 7.59 -9.09 -2.75
C PRO A 142 7.53 -10.09 -1.59
N MET A 143 7.15 -11.33 -1.89
CA MET A 143 6.90 -12.39 -0.91
C MET A 143 5.75 -12.12 0.08
N ALA A 144 4.88 -11.13 -0.18
CA ALA A 144 3.68 -10.96 0.61
C ALA A 144 2.88 -12.27 0.69
N ARG A 145 2.30 -12.52 1.86
CA ARG A 145 1.29 -13.55 2.06
C ARG A 145 0.00 -12.87 2.46
N ILE A 146 -1.07 -13.19 1.74
CA ILE A 146 -2.40 -12.72 2.09
C ILE A 146 -3.10 -13.84 2.84
N VAL A 147 -3.51 -13.56 4.07
CA VAL A 147 -4.33 -14.49 4.84
C VAL A 147 -5.78 -14.07 4.69
N PHE A 148 -6.50 -14.85 3.89
CA PHE A 148 -7.94 -14.72 3.71
C PHE A 148 -8.68 -15.59 4.70
N ARG A 149 -9.66 -15.00 5.40
CA ARG A 149 -10.74 -15.78 5.99
C ARG A 149 -11.99 -15.53 5.18
N LYS A 150 -12.32 -16.48 4.32
CA LYS A 150 -13.58 -16.51 3.57
C LYS A 150 -14.73 -16.80 4.55
N LEU A 151 -15.90 -16.20 4.28
CA LEU A 151 -17.18 -16.67 4.82
C LEU A 151 -17.42 -18.13 4.38
#